data_AF-A0A964PYZ0-F1
#
_entry.id   AF-A0A964PYZ0-F1
#
_cell.length_a   1.000
_cell.length_b   1.000
_cell.length_c   1.000
_cell.angle_alpha   90.00
_cell.angle_beta   90.00
_cell.angle_gamma   90.00
#
_symmetry.space_group_name_H-M   'P 1'
#
loop_
_entity.id
_entity.type
_entity.pdbx_description
1 polymer ?
#
loop_
_entity_poly.entity_id
_entity_poly.type
_entity_poly.pdbx_seq_one_letter_code
_entity_poly.pdbx_strand_id
1 'polypeptide(L)'
;MLKGRWSATLAVLFLAILGWYLVYTEQMVRVLRAETETMTRMYSEVQRALTATTDFAVDQALVRLQDIIVESEVPMVLTIGGDSVTSVQNLPFEVDIDTPAGQARVIEYARELDLRNPPITYVEQVIHFGVPPQFSSPGRSRT
;
A
#
# COMPACT_ATOMS: atom_id res chain seq x y z
N MET A 1 -43.29 -4.73 37.22
CA MET A 1 -42.47 -5.82 36.64
C MET A 1 -41.83 -5.51 35.28
N LEU A 2 -42.19 -4.41 34.58
CA LEU A 2 -41.58 -4.05 33.28
C LEU A 2 -40.15 -3.47 33.37
N LYS A 3 -39.75 -2.85 34.49
CA LYS A 3 -38.43 -2.21 34.66
C LYS A 3 -37.25 -3.21 34.63
N GLY A 4 -37.41 -4.39 35.23
CA GLY A 4 -36.32 -5.38 35.33
C GLY A 4 -35.94 -6.03 33.99
N ARG A 5 -36.91 -6.25 33.11
CA ARG A 5 -36.66 -6.83 31.77
C ARG A 5 -35.94 -5.85 30.86
N TRP A 6 -36.24 -4.56 30.97
CA TRP A 6 -35.54 -3.50 30.23
C TRP A 6 -34.07 -3.38 30.62
N SER A 7 -33.77 -3.45 31.92
CA SER A 7 -32.39 -3.46 32.41
C SER A 7 -31.61 -4.69 31.92
N ALA A 8 -32.23 -5.86 31.89
CA ALA A 8 -31.60 -7.08 31.36
C ALA A 8 -31.30 -6.95 29.85
N THR A 9 -32.24 -6.43 29.06
CA THR A 9 -32.00 -6.17 27.63
C THR A 9 -30.87 -5.17 27.41
N LEU A 10 -30.81 -4.10 28.22
CA LEU A 10 -29.71 -3.12 28.17
C LEU A 10 -28.36 -3.77 28.50
N ALA A 11 -28.30 -4.63 29.50
CA ALA A 11 -27.07 -5.32 29.90
C ALA A 11 -26.57 -6.26 28.80
N VAL A 12 -27.47 -7.01 28.16
CA VAL A 12 -27.13 -7.89 27.03
C VAL A 12 -26.68 -7.07 25.82
N LEU A 13 -27.36 -5.98 25.50
CA LEU A 13 -26.98 -5.09 24.41
C LEU A 13 -25.60 -4.47 24.66
N PHE A 14 -25.34 -4.04 25.90
CA PHE A 14 -24.04 -3.51 26.29
C PHE A 14 -22.91 -4.54 26.15
N LEU A 15 -23.13 -5.78 26.61
CA LEU A 15 -22.16 -6.87 26.45
C LEU A 15 -21.96 -7.27 24.99
N ALA A 16 -23.01 -7.24 24.17
CA ALA A 16 -22.92 -7.53 22.74
C ALA A 16 -22.09 -6.46 22.02
N ILE A 17 -22.34 -5.17 22.31
CA ILE A 17 -21.55 -4.06 21.76
C ILE A 17 -20.11 -4.14 22.25
N LEU A 18 -19.87 -4.45 23.52
CA LEU A 18 -18.53 -4.57 24.08
C LEU A 18 -17.75 -5.73 23.45
N GLY A 19 -18.40 -6.89 23.27
CA GLY A 19 -17.82 -8.03 22.58
C GLY A 19 -17.52 -7.71 21.10
N TRP A 20 -18.45 -7.05 20.41
CA TRP A 20 -18.24 -6.59 19.03
C TRP A 20 -17.05 -5.62 18.92
N TYR A 21 -16.98 -4.66 19.85
CA TYR A 21 -15.88 -3.68 19.91
C TYR A 21 -14.52 -4.35 20.15
N LEU A 22 -14.46 -5.34 21.05
CA LEU A 22 -13.23 -6.11 21.31
C LEU A 22 -12.78 -6.91 20.08
N VAL A 23 -13.69 -7.60 19.40
CA VAL A 23 -13.38 -8.35 18.17
C VAL A 23 -12.93 -7.41 17.03
N TYR A 24 -13.58 -6.27 16.88
CA TYR A 24 -13.22 -5.25 15.89
C TYR A 24 -11.81 -4.68 16.15
N THR A 25 -11.50 -4.42 17.43
CA THR A 25 -10.17 -3.92 17.84
C THR A 25 -9.07 -4.94 17.53
N GLU A 26 -9.30 -6.23 17.77
CA GLU A 26 -8.35 -7.29 17.43
C GLU A 26 -8.10 -7.44 15.92
N GLN A 27 -9.12 -7.20 15.08
CA GLN A 27 -8.95 -7.21 13.63
C GLN A 27 -8.14 -6.01 13.15
N MET A 28 -8.42 -4.81 13.67
CA MET A 28 -7.67 -3.60 13.33
C MET A 28 -6.19 -3.71 13.73
N VAL A 29 -5.90 -4.24 14.92
CA VAL A 29 -4.52 -4.42 15.40
C VAL A 29 -3.75 -5.42 14.53
N ARG A 30 -4.39 -6.48 14.02
CA ARG A 30 -3.75 -7.45 13.12
C ARG A 30 -3.34 -6.84 11.79
N VAL A 31 -4.19 -6.00 11.21
CA VAL A 31 -3.90 -5.27 9.96
C VAL A 31 -2.74 -4.29 10.17
N LEU A 32 -2.74 -3.54 11.28
CA LEU A 32 -1.64 -2.62 11.61
C LEU A 32 -0.31 -3.35 11.89
N ARG A 33 -0.34 -4.56 12.47
CA ARG A 33 0.88 -5.33 12.81
C ARG A 33 1.61 -5.84 11.57
N ALA A 34 0.88 -6.26 10.54
CA ALA A 34 1.45 -6.66 9.26
C ALA A 34 2.14 -5.48 8.54
N GLU A 35 1.55 -4.29 8.64
CA GLU A 35 2.10 -3.06 8.08
C GLU A 35 3.36 -2.57 8.83
N THR A 36 3.35 -2.64 10.17
CA THR A 36 4.52 -2.24 10.98
C THR A 36 5.70 -3.18 10.84
N GLU A 37 5.49 -4.47 10.64
CA GLU A 37 6.57 -5.43 10.41
C GLU A 37 7.29 -5.15 9.08
N THR A 38 6.53 -4.76 8.05
CA THR A 38 7.04 -4.42 6.73
C THR A 38 7.82 -3.10 6.75
N MET A 39 7.27 -2.06 7.38
CA MET A 39 7.96 -0.76 7.55
C MET A 39 9.21 -0.86 8.43
N THR A 40 9.17 -1.64 9.51
CA THR A 40 10.33 -1.86 10.39
C THR A 40 11.43 -2.60 9.66
N ARG A 41 11.08 -3.57 8.78
CA ARG A 41 12.06 -4.30 7.96
C ARG A 41 12.72 -3.38 6.94
N MET A 42 11.96 -2.56 6.19
CA MET A 42 12.53 -1.56 5.28
C MET A 42 13.46 -0.59 6.02
N TYR A 43 13.02 -0.03 7.14
CA TYR A 43 13.82 0.92 7.93
C TYR A 43 15.12 0.28 8.44
N SER A 44 15.05 -0.99 8.89
CA SER A 44 16.23 -1.72 9.36
C SER A 44 17.24 -1.96 8.24
N GLU A 45 16.80 -2.25 7.02
CA GLU A 45 17.73 -2.49 5.90
C GLU A 45 18.29 -1.21 5.29
N VAL A 46 17.51 -0.12 5.23
CA VAL A 46 18.05 1.21 4.91
C VAL A 46 19.11 1.61 5.94
N GLN A 47 18.83 1.46 7.23
CA GLN A 47 19.77 1.80 8.29
C GLN A 47 21.04 0.95 8.21
N ARG A 48 20.91 -0.34 7.87
CA ARG A 48 22.02 -1.28 7.69
C ARG A 48 22.87 -0.93 6.46
N ALA A 49 22.24 -0.51 5.36
CA ALA A 49 22.93 0.00 4.18
C ALA A 49 23.71 1.28 4.48
N LEU A 50 23.10 2.23 5.18
CA LEU A 50 23.73 3.50 5.56
C LEU A 50 24.90 3.34 6.53
N THR A 51 24.86 2.32 7.38
CA THR A 51 25.96 2.00 8.30
C THR A 51 27.00 1.04 7.72
N ALA A 52 26.70 0.35 6.62
CA ALA A 52 27.65 -0.49 5.94
C ALA A 52 28.52 0.35 5.00
N THR A 53 29.75 0.65 5.42
CA THR A 53 30.76 1.45 4.69
C THR A 53 31.34 0.72 3.45
N THR A 54 30.64 -0.23 2.86
CA THR A 54 31.11 -1.04 1.73
C THR A 54 30.04 -1.12 0.66
N ASP A 55 30.37 -0.72 -0.58
CA ASP A 55 29.44 -0.66 -1.73
C ASP A 55 28.64 -1.95 -1.94
N PHE A 56 29.26 -3.12 -1.76
CA PHE A 56 28.61 -4.43 -1.90
C PHE A 56 27.45 -4.67 -0.90
N ALA A 57 27.53 -4.11 0.31
CA ALA A 57 26.48 -4.23 1.31
C ALA A 57 25.33 -3.25 1.06
N VAL A 58 25.63 -2.10 0.46
CA VAL A 58 24.63 -1.14 -0.01
C VAL A 58 23.85 -1.75 -1.18
N ASP A 59 24.54 -2.34 -2.15
CA ASP A 59 23.90 -3.00 -3.30
C ASP A 59 22.96 -4.15 -2.87
N GLN A 60 23.37 -4.99 -1.93
CA GLN A 60 22.51 -6.06 -1.40
C GLN A 60 21.30 -5.54 -0.63
N ALA A 61 21.45 -4.44 0.12
CA ALA A 61 20.34 -3.85 0.83
C ALA A 61 19.34 -3.20 -0.15
N LEU A 62 19.82 -2.59 -1.23
CA LEU A 62 18.99 -2.07 -2.32
C LEU A 62 18.22 -3.21 -3.02
N VAL A 63 18.86 -4.35 -3.29
CA VAL A 63 18.19 -5.54 -3.84
C VAL A 63 17.11 -6.06 -2.89
N ARG A 64 17.40 -6.17 -1.58
CA ARG A 64 16.39 -6.60 -0.59
C ARG A 64 15.24 -5.62 -0.41
N LEU A 65 15.50 -4.31 -0.52
CA LEU A 65 14.45 -3.29 -0.55
C LEU A 65 13.58 -3.42 -1.79
N GLN A 66 14.18 -3.74 -2.94
CA GLN A 66 13.45 -4.01 -4.18
C GLN A 66 12.55 -5.25 -4.06
N ASP A 67 13.02 -6.32 -3.43
CA ASP A 67 12.19 -7.51 -3.17
C ASP A 67 10.97 -7.20 -2.29
N ILE A 68 11.13 -6.39 -1.24
CA ILE A 68 10.03 -5.98 -0.36
C ILE A 68 9.01 -5.12 -1.11
N ILE A 69 9.47 -4.24 -2.01
CA ILE A 69 8.60 -3.41 -2.85
C ILE A 69 7.83 -4.29 -3.85
N VAL A 70 8.47 -5.30 -4.45
CA VAL A 70 7.82 -6.24 -5.37
C VAL A 70 6.74 -7.06 -4.64
N GLU A 71 7.03 -7.55 -3.44
CA GLU A 71 6.09 -8.36 -2.63
C GLU A 71 4.90 -7.54 -2.09
N SER A 72 5.00 -6.20 -2.08
CA SER A 72 3.92 -5.33 -1.62
C SER A 72 2.71 -5.25 -2.58
N GLU A 73 2.83 -5.78 -3.80
CA GLU A 73 1.83 -5.71 -4.88
C GLU A 73 1.35 -4.28 -5.20
N VAL A 74 2.07 -3.25 -4.73
CA VAL A 74 1.71 -1.85 -4.95
C VAL A 74 1.92 -1.51 -6.43
N PRO A 75 0.89 -1.00 -7.12
CA PRO A 75 1.06 -0.51 -8.49
C PRO A 75 2.01 0.67 -8.51
N MET A 76 3.03 0.59 -9.35
CA MET A 76 4.04 1.65 -9.51
C MET A 76 4.27 1.96 -10.98
N VAL A 77 4.44 3.25 -11.26
CA VAL A 77 4.83 3.78 -12.56
C VAL A 77 6.01 4.70 -12.36
N LEU A 78 7.09 4.46 -13.11
CA LEU A 78 8.25 5.35 -13.20
C LEU A 78 8.16 6.13 -14.50
N THR A 79 8.23 7.46 -14.40
CA THR A 79 8.35 8.34 -15.56
C THR A 79 9.64 9.17 -15.50
N ILE A 80 10.15 9.55 -16.66
CA ILE A 80 11.24 10.53 -16.82
C ILE A 80 10.66 11.78 -17.48
N GLY A 81 11.00 12.96 -16.94
CA GLY A 81 10.50 14.24 -17.43
C GLY A 81 8.99 14.43 -17.23
N GLY A 82 8.36 13.58 -16.40
CA GLY A 82 6.92 13.63 -16.09
C GLY A 82 5.98 13.01 -17.12
N ASP A 83 6.44 12.78 -18.35
CA ASP A 83 5.57 12.39 -19.48
C ASP A 83 6.03 11.13 -20.24
N SER A 84 7.20 10.56 -19.91
CA SER A 84 7.71 9.34 -20.56
C SER A 84 7.78 8.20 -19.56
N VAL A 85 6.95 7.16 -19.73
CA VAL A 85 6.98 5.97 -18.88
C VAL A 85 8.20 5.14 -19.23
N THR A 86 9.04 4.87 -18.23
CA THR A 86 10.28 4.09 -18.39
C THR A 86 10.22 2.74 -17.71
N SER A 87 9.34 2.58 -16.70
CA SER A 87 9.12 1.29 -16.05
C SER A 87 7.75 1.26 -15.39
N VAL A 88 7.18 0.05 -15.31
CA VAL A 88 5.90 -0.22 -14.65
C VAL A 88 6.00 -1.49 -13.83
N GLN A 89 5.36 -1.52 -12.66
CA GLN A 89 5.34 -2.68 -11.79
C GLN A 89 3.95 -2.86 -11.18
N ASN A 90 3.51 -4.12 -11.08
CA ASN A 90 2.27 -4.51 -10.40
C ASN A 90 1.02 -3.75 -10.91
N LEU A 91 0.98 -3.46 -12.21
CA LEU A 91 -0.21 -2.85 -12.81
C LEU A 91 -1.38 -3.83 -12.77
N PRO A 92 -2.63 -3.34 -12.56
CA PRO A 92 -3.82 -4.19 -12.58
C PRO A 92 -4.25 -4.61 -14.00
N PHE A 93 -3.41 -4.35 -15.00
CA PHE A 93 -3.64 -4.66 -16.41
C PHE A 93 -2.31 -4.87 -17.12
N GLU A 94 -2.36 -5.65 -18.19
CA GLU A 94 -1.22 -5.85 -19.10
C GLU A 94 -1.14 -4.70 -20.11
N VAL A 95 0.07 -4.22 -20.35
CA VAL A 95 0.32 -3.08 -21.25
C VAL A 95 1.73 -3.15 -21.84
N ASP A 96 1.85 -2.75 -23.11
CA ASP A 96 3.12 -2.58 -23.79
C ASP A 96 3.53 -1.10 -23.78
N ILE A 97 4.49 -0.76 -22.91
CA ILE A 97 4.98 0.62 -22.73
C ILE A 97 5.88 1.10 -23.88
N ASP A 98 6.29 0.24 -24.81
CA ASP A 98 7.06 0.65 -26.00
C ASP A 98 6.14 1.20 -27.10
N THR A 99 4.82 1.09 -26.93
CA THR A 99 3.83 1.62 -27.87
C THR A 99 3.26 2.97 -27.40
N PRO A 100 2.92 3.89 -28.32
CA PRO A 100 2.26 5.16 -27.97
C PRO A 100 0.92 4.97 -27.22
N ALA A 101 0.17 3.92 -27.58
CA ALA A 101 -1.11 3.61 -26.94
C ALA A 101 -0.90 3.11 -25.50
N GLY A 102 0.13 2.30 -25.25
CA GLY A 102 0.46 1.83 -23.91
C GLY A 102 1.00 2.95 -23.01
N GLN A 103 1.89 3.79 -23.55
CA GLN A 103 2.35 5.02 -22.88
C GLN A 103 1.16 5.87 -22.41
N ALA A 104 0.25 6.22 -23.32
CA ALA A 104 -0.91 7.04 -22.99
C ALA A 104 -1.79 6.42 -21.88
N ARG A 105 -2.04 5.10 -21.96
CA ARG A 105 -2.83 4.37 -20.97
C ARG A 105 -2.17 4.36 -19.59
N VAL A 106 -0.86 4.16 -19.53
CA VAL A 106 -0.13 4.15 -18.25
C VAL A 106 -0.04 5.55 -17.66
N ILE A 107 0.15 6.59 -18.47
CA ILE A 107 0.16 7.99 -18.00
C ILE A 107 -1.22 8.38 -17.44
N GLU A 108 -2.31 7.98 -18.08
CA GLU A 108 -3.66 8.18 -17.54
C GLU A 108 -3.82 7.49 -16.18
N TYR A 109 -3.38 6.24 -16.08
CA TYR A 109 -3.40 5.51 -14.81
C TYR A 109 -2.52 6.17 -13.74
N ALA A 110 -1.32 6.64 -14.08
CA ALA A 110 -0.43 7.35 -13.16
C ALA A 110 -1.09 8.60 -12.57
N ARG A 111 -1.83 9.38 -13.38
CA ARG A 111 -2.62 10.50 -12.88
C ARG A 111 -3.69 10.06 -11.88
N GLU A 112 -4.31 8.90 -12.07
CA GLU A 112 -5.26 8.36 -11.09
C GLU A 112 -4.59 7.91 -9.78
N LEU A 113 -3.31 7.52 -9.83
CA LEU A 113 -2.51 7.24 -8.63
C LEU A 113 -2.22 8.55 -7.89
N ASP A 114 -1.83 9.59 -8.62
CA ASP A 114 -1.45 10.90 -8.09
C ASP A 114 -2.59 11.60 -7.34
N LEU A 115 -3.85 11.33 -7.73
CA LEU A 115 -5.04 11.83 -7.01
C LEU A 115 -5.14 11.31 -5.57
N ARG A 116 -4.53 10.15 -5.30
CA ARG A 116 -4.60 9.46 -3.99
C ARG A 116 -3.31 9.62 -3.21
N ASN A 117 -2.17 9.55 -3.88
CA ASN A 117 -0.85 9.70 -3.29
C ASN A 117 -0.03 10.68 -4.12
N PRO A 118 0.46 11.79 -3.57
CA PRO A 118 1.37 12.68 -4.29
C PRO A 118 2.60 11.89 -4.80
N PRO A 119 3.03 12.08 -6.06
CA PRO A 119 4.16 11.35 -6.60
C PRO A 119 5.48 11.78 -5.94
N ILE A 120 6.46 10.88 -5.96
CA ILE A 120 7.81 11.16 -5.48
C ILE A 120 8.65 11.63 -6.66
N THR A 121 9.18 12.84 -6.60
CA THR A 121 10.07 13.40 -7.62
C THR A 121 11.53 13.35 -7.16
N TYR A 122 12.41 12.83 -8.01
CA TYR A 122 13.86 12.84 -7.82
C TYR A 122 14.55 13.25 -9.12
N VAL A 123 15.08 14.47 -9.15
CA VAL A 123 15.70 15.06 -10.35
C VAL A 123 14.70 15.06 -11.52
N GLU A 124 14.91 14.22 -12.54
CA GLU A 124 14.00 14.07 -13.69
C GLU A 124 13.07 12.87 -13.58
N GLN A 125 13.25 12.01 -12.57
CA GLN A 125 12.44 10.82 -12.35
C GLN A 125 11.23 11.14 -11.47
N VAL A 126 10.08 10.59 -11.83
CA VAL A 126 8.85 10.70 -11.04
C VAL A 126 8.29 9.29 -10.82
N ILE A 127 8.04 8.96 -9.55
CA ILE A 127 7.47 7.69 -9.13
C ILE A 127 6.03 7.94 -8.71
N HIS A 128 5.10 7.36 -9.46
CA HIS A 128 3.67 7.36 -9.15
C HIS A 128 3.33 6.01 -8.51
N PHE A 129 2.65 6.01 -7.36
CA PHE A 129 2.40 4.78 -6.60
C PHE A 129 0.98 4.72 -6.03
N GLY A 130 0.41 3.53 -6.10
CA GLY A 130 -0.91 3.22 -5.60
C GLY A 130 -0.93 2.85 -4.12
N VAL A 131 -2.10 2.43 -3.68
CA VAL A 131 -2.29 1.76 -2.40
C VAL A 131 -2.21 0.24 -2.65
N PRO A 132 -1.58 -0.56 -1.77
CA PRO A 132 -1.56 -2.01 -1.93
C PRO A 132 -2.98 -2.59 -2.08
N PRO A 133 -3.19 -3.62 -2.92
CA PRO A 133 -4.51 -4.16 -3.21
C PRO A 133 -5.26 -4.63 -1.94
N GLN A 134 -4.55 -5.08 -0.90
CA GLN A 134 -5.17 -5.46 0.38
C GLN A 134 -5.84 -4.31 1.14
N PHE A 135 -5.53 -3.05 0.80
CA PHE A 135 -6.18 -1.86 1.34
C PHE A 135 -7.09 -1.17 0.31
N SER A 136 -7.14 -1.68 -0.92
CA SER A 136 -8.15 -1.28 -1.90
C SER A 136 -9.48 -1.96 -1.54
N SER A 137 -10.46 -1.17 -1.12
CA SER A 137 -11.79 -1.70 -0.75
C SER A 137 -12.39 -2.48 -1.93
N PRO A 138 -12.92 -3.70 -1.75
CA PRO A 138 -13.56 -4.46 -2.82
C PRO A 138 -14.93 -3.82 -3.11
N GLY A 139 -14.95 -2.83 -4.00
CA GLY A 139 -16.10 -1.93 -4.05
C GLY A 139 -16.26 -1.12 -5.33
N ARG A 140 -16.25 -1.78 -6.50
CA ARG A 140 -17.20 -1.50 -7.58
C ARG A 140 -17.07 -2.55 -8.68
N SER A 141 -17.83 -3.64 -8.53
CA SER A 141 -18.32 -4.36 -9.70
C SER A 141 -19.11 -3.35 -10.54
N ARG A 142 -18.59 -3.05 -11.73
CA ARG A 142 -19.34 -2.40 -12.81
C ARG A 142 -20.57 -3.27 -13.11
N THR A 143 -21.74 -2.68 -12.99
CA THR A 143 -22.91 -3.02 -13.82
C THR A 143 -23.20 -1.82 -14.68
#